data_AF-A0A6A3JGZ3-F1
#
_entry.id   AF-A0A6A3JGZ3-F1
#
_cell.length_a   1.000
_cell.length_b   1.000
_cell.length_c   1.000
_cell.angle_alpha   90.00
_cell.angle_beta   90.00
_cell.angle_gamma   90.00
#
_symmetry.space_group_name_H-M   'P 1'
#
loop_
_entity.id
_entity.type
_entity.pdbx_description
1 polymer ?
#
loop_
_entity_poly.entity_id
_entity_poly.type
_entity_poly.pdbx_seq_one_letter_code
_entity_poly.pdbx_strand_id
1 'polypeptide(L)'
;MPVNNNQAPVDTNQVPVVVNAEKSLLKTRLLEGEKIVAEFAETPVCNNFCREGRIRRIQLTNRRINYYETYRKNCCFKTAPLLRQVFLKDVCEVAVDNYGRVAESWLQQLINFLLMFGCPAAGVALLVIGMLSMDVNGGYYAGGGALLAFWALYLIYRLCRRPVPEVVFGTRCPQFSAFAIRLRKKADRIRLLEEVTTLMSKNQ
;
A
#
# COMPACT_ATOMS: atom_id res chain seq x y z
N MET A 1 22.40 -56.82 28.07
CA MET A 1 22.76 -55.39 28.27
C MET A 1 24.28 -55.31 28.13
N PRO A 2 24.83 -54.34 27.39
CA PRO A 2 24.69 -52.93 27.74
C PRO A 2 24.01 -52.08 26.65
N VAL A 3 23.27 -51.09 27.15
CA VAL A 3 22.67 -49.97 26.43
C VAL A 3 23.78 -48.95 26.22
N ASN A 4 24.05 -48.58 24.97
CA ASN A 4 25.07 -47.57 24.64
C ASN A 4 24.42 -46.19 24.77
N ASN A 5 24.57 -45.56 25.94
CA ASN A 5 24.15 -44.19 26.21
C ASN A 5 25.16 -43.21 25.60
N ASN A 6 24.99 -42.89 24.32
CA ASN A 6 25.59 -41.69 23.72
C ASN A 6 24.51 -40.64 23.53
N GLN A 7 24.02 -40.09 24.64
CA GLN A 7 23.35 -38.79 24.63
C GLN A 7 24.38 -37.75 25.06
N ALA A 8 24.78 -36.91 24.10
CA ALA A 8 25.53 -35.70 24.36
C ALA A 8 24.78 -34.84 25.40
N PRO A 9 25.49 -34.15 26.30
CA PRO A 9 24.85 -33.28 27.27
C PRO A 9 24.05 -32.20 26.53
N VAL A 10 22.74 -32.16 26.79
CA VAL A 10 21.87 -31.06 26.38
C VAL A 10 22.33 -29.85 27.18
N ASP A 11 22.95 -28.89 26.51
CA ASP A 11 23.44 -27.65 27.08
C ASP A 11 22.25 -26.84 27.60
N THR A 12 22.01 -26.88 28.90
CA THR A 12 20.85 -26.33 29.60
C THR A 12 20.92 -24.81 29.79
N ASN A 13 21.52 -24.09 28.83
CA ASN A 13 21.59 -22.63 28.84
C ASN A 13 20.63 -22.00 27.82
N GLN A 14 19.39 -22.49 27.76
CA GLN A 14 18.30 -21.73 27.16
C GLN A 14 17.76 -20.76 28.21
N VAL A 15 18.32 -19.54 28.21
CA VAL A 15 17.72 -18.39 28.88
C VAL A 15 16.26 -18.31 28.41
N PRO A 16 15.27 -18.39 29.31
CA PRO A 16 13.88 -18.30 28.91
C PRO A 16 13.67 -16.91 28.31
N VAL A 17 13.40 -16.85 27.00
CA VAL A 17 13.02 -15.61 26.32
C VAL A 17 11.70 -15.17 26.93
N VAL A 18 11.76 -14.22 27.86
CA VAL A 18 10.59 -13.61 28.48
C VAL A 18 9.90 -12.78 27.41
N VAL A 19 8.89 -13.36 26.77
CA VAL A 19 8.06 -12.69 25.77
C VAL A 19 7.08 -11.79 26.52
N ASN A 20 7.47 -10.54 26.76
CA ASN A 20 6.54 -9.52 27.25
C ASN A 20 5.52 -9.21 26.15
N ALA A 21 4.33 -9.78 26.28
CA ALA A 21 3.20 -9.48 25.41
C ALA A 21 2.60 -8.13 25.83
N GLU A 22 3.27 -7.03 25.48
CA GLU A 22 2.62 -5.71 25.47
C GLU A 22 1.40 -5.77 24.52
N LYS A 23 0.31 -5.06 24.87
CA LYS A 23 -0.90 -4.97 24.02
C LYS A 23 -0.56 -4.23 22.72
N SER A 24 0.03 -4.95 21.78
CA SER A 24 0.48 -4.47 20.49
C SER A 24 -0.51 -4.84 19.40
N LEU A 25 -0.64 -3.97 18.40
CA LEU A 25 -1.44 -4.22 17.20
C LEU A 25 -0.95 -5.44 16.40
N LEU A 26 0.31 -5.84 16.56
CA LEU A 26 0.90 -7.04 15.98
C LEU A 26 1.53 -7.87 17.11
N LYS A 27 1.01 -9.09 17.34
CA LYS A 27 1.62 -10.04 18.29
C LYS A 27 2.93 -10.59 17.73
N THR A 28 3.95 -9.75 17.60
CA THR A 28 5.30 -10.15 17.23
C THR A 28 6.09 -10.44 18.50
N ARG A 29 6.92 -11.49 18.49
CA ARG A 29 7.82 -11.78 19.61
C ARG A 29 8.90 -10.71 19.65
N LEU A 30 8.87 -9.84 20.65
CA LEU A 30 9.92 -8.85 20.89
C LEU A 30 11.20 -9.53 21.35
N LEU A 31 12.35 -9.06 20.83
CA LEU A 31 13.66 -9.46 21.31
C LEU A 31 13.97 -8.77 22.64
N GLU A 32 14.93 -9.30 23.40
CA GLU A 32 15.36 -8.70 24.65
C GLU A 32 15.89 -7.27 24.45
N GLY A 33 15.37 -6.32 25.24
CA GLY A 33 15.66 -4.88 25.10
C GLY A 33 14.95 -4.18 23.93
N GLU A 34 14.12 -4.88 23.16
CA GLU A 34 13.31 -4.29 22.09
C GLU A 34 12.07 -3.61 22.65
N LYS A 35 11.81 -2.37 22.21
CA LYS A 35 10.65 -1.57 22.64
C LYS A 35 9.87 -1.06 21.44
N ILE A 36 8.56 -1.02 21.59
CA ILE A 36 7.64 -0.47 20.59
C ILE A 36 7.74 1.07 20.66
N VAL A 37 8.02 1.70 19.52
CA VAL A 37 8.18 3.16 19.39
C VAL A 37 6.90 3.77 18.82
N ALA A 38 6.36 3.18 17.76
CA ALA A 38 5.12 3.63 17.14
C ALA A 38 4.33 2.46 16.56
N GLU A 39 3.00 2.58 16.60
CA GLU A 39 2.11 1.64 15.93
C GLU A 39 1.06 2.38 15.13
N PHE A 40 0.76 1.85 13.95
CA PHE A 40 -0.23 2.39 13.03
C PHE A 40 -1.17 1.26 12.60
N ALA A 41 -2.47 1.51 12.69
CA ALA A 41 -3.50 0.63 12.16
C ALA A 41 -4.35 1.38 11.15
N GLU A 42 -4.41 0.85 9.94
CA GLU A 42 -5.40 1.23 8.94
C GLU A 42 -6.43 0.10 8.87
N THR A 43 -7.64 0.41 9.34
CA THR A 43 -8.83 -0.41 9.11
C THR A 43 -9.73 0.29 8.10
N PRO A 44 -10.48 -0.45 7.28
CA PRO A 44 -11.50 0.17 6.45
C PRO A 44 -12.51 0.91 7.34
N VAL A 45 -12.81 2.17 7.00
CA VAL A 45 -13.81 2.98 7.71
C VAL A 45 -15.17 2.32 7.50
N CYS A 46 -15.66 1.59 8.49
CA CYS A 46 -16.98 0.95 8.47
C CYS A 46 -18.09 1.98 8.70
N ASN A 47 -18.70 2.48 7.63
CA ASN A 47 -20.13 2.78 7.66
C ASN A 47 -20.89 1.50 7.23
N ASN A 48 -22.18 1.36 7.57
CA ASN A 48 -23.03 0.15 7.50
C ASN A 48 -22.95 -0.75 6.23
N PHE A 49 -22.20 -0.39 5.21
CA PHE A 49 -22.02 -1.10 3.93
C PHE A 49 -20.58 -1.58 3.65
N CYS A 50 -19.64 -1.51 4.59
CA CYS A 50 -18.25 -1.91 4.32
C CYS A 50 -18.08 -3.43 4.24
N ARG A 51 -18.32 -3.96 3.04
CA ARG A 51 -18.05 -5.34 2.66
C ARG A 51 -16.59 -5.57 2.29
N GLU A 52 -15.78 -4.58 1.98
CA GLU A 52 -14.41 -4.82 1.48
C GLU A 52 -13.40 -3.74 1.91
N GLY A 53 -12.14 -4.11 2.10
CA GLY A 53 -11.07 -3.16 2.34
C GLY A 53 -9.71 -3.76 2.67
N ARG A 54 -8.66 -2.95 2.51
CA ARG A 54 -7.30 -3.30 2.95
C ARG A 54 -7.17 -3.04 4.45
N ILE A 55 -6.57 -3.99 5.15
CA ILE A 55 -6.16 -3.87 6.53
C ILE A 55 -4.64 -3.78 6.52
N ARG A 56 -4.11 -2.71 7.12
CA ARG A 56 -2.66 -2.53 7.27
C ARG A 56 -2.33 -2.31 8.73
N ARG A 57 -1.31 -2.99 9.22
CA ARG A 57 -0.75 -2.76 10.55
C ARG A 57 0.74 -2.59 10.40
N ILE A 58 1.24 -1.51 10.97
CA ILE A 58 2.67 -1.21 11.00
C ILE A 58 3.04 -1.07 12.47
N GLN A 59 4.08 -1.78 12.88
CA GLN A 59 4.67 -1.64 14.20
C GLN A 59 6.15 -1.34 14.02
N LEU A 60 6.54 -0.16 14.48
CA LEU A 60 7.92 0.29 14.51
C LEU A 60 8.46 0.04 15.92
N THR A 61 9.54 -0.72 16.00
CA THR A 61 10.31 -0.89 17.23
C THR A 61 11.62 -0.13 17.13
N ASN A 62 12.35 -0.02 18.23
CA ASN A 62 13.70 0.54 18.24
C ASN A 62 14.71 -0.23 17.36
N ARG A 63 14.36 -1.43 16.84
CA ARG A 63 15.26 -2.29 16.06
C ARG A 63 14.73 -2.69 14.68
N ARG A 64 13.41 -2.76 14.48
CA ARG A 64 12.81 -3.27 13.23
C ARG A 64 11.46 -2.64 12.93
N ILE A 65 11.07 -2.77 11.66
CA ILE A 65 9.77 -2.43 11.14
C ILE A 65 9.04 -3.74 10.85
N ASN A 66 7.89 -3.94 11.51
CA ASN A 66 6.95 -5.01 11.22
C ASN A 66 5.79 -4.45 10.41
N TYR A 67 5.57 -5.01 9.23
CA TYR A 67 4.51 -4.63 8.32
C TYR A 67 3.59 -5.81 8.05
N TYR A 68 2.29 -5.58 8.21
CA TYR A 68 1.25 -6.53 7.87
C TYR A 68 0.24 -5.87 6.93
N GLU A 69 0.00 -6.45 5.77
CA GLU A 69 -1.05 -6.05 4.83
C GLU A 69 -1.90 -7.25 4.43
N THR A 70 -3.22 -7.08 4.45
CA THR A 70 -4.17 -8.08 3.94
C THR A 70 -5.40 -7.41 3.35
N TYR A 71 -6.09 -8.10 2.44
CA TYR A 71 -7.37 -7.66 1.90
C TYR A 71 -8.50 -8.49 2.49
N ARG A 72 -9.45 -7.80 3.12
CA ARG A 72 -10.68 -8.38 3.65
C ARG A 72 -11.82 -8.13 2.67
N LYS A 73 -12.58 -9.19 2.37
CA LYS A 73 -13.87 -9.13 1.68
C LYS A 73 -14.88 -9.94 2.48
N ASN A 74 -15.97 -9.30 2.85
CA ASN A 74 -16.94 -9.70 3.85
C ASN A 74 -16.24 -10.03 5.17
N CYS A 75 -16.38 -11.24 5.69
CA CYS A 75 -15.73 -11.70 6.92
C CYS A 75 -14.37 -12.38 6.69
N CYS A 76 -13.97 -12.59 5.43
CA CYS A 76 -12.83 -13.45 5.09
C CYS A 76 -11.67 -12.67 4.46
N PHE A 77 -10.46 -13.17 4.67
CA PHE A 77 -9.29 -12.73 3.90
C PHE A 77 -9.36 -13.34 2.49
N LYS A 78 -9.17 -12.51 1.47
CA LYS A 78 -9.16 -12.97 0.06
C LYS A 78 -7.76 -13.09 -0.52
N THR A 79 -6.78 -12.45 0.09
CA THR A 79 -5.39 -12.48 -0.32
C THR A 79 -4.55 -13.10 0.77
N ALA A 80 -3.49 -13.81 0.40
CA ALA A 80 -2.46 -14.19 1.36
C ALA A 80 -1.97 -12.93 2.11
N PRO A 81 -1.92 -12.97 3.45
CA PRO A 81 -1.43 -11.84 4.23
C PRO A 81 0.06 -11.63 3.92
N LEU A 82 0.43 -10.41 3.58
CA LEU A 82 1.82 -10.00 3.49
C LEU A 82 2.28 -9.64 4.90
N LEU A 83 3.09 -10.50 5.51
CA LEU A 83 3.80 -10.19 6.75
C LEU A 83 5.28 -10.01 6.41
N ARG A 84 5.81 -8.82 6.69
CA ARG A 84 7.21 -8.48 6.44
C ARG A 84 7.83 -7.90 7.71
N GLN A 85 9.03 -8.35 8.02
CA GLN A 85 9.83 -7.87 9.13
C GLN A 85 11.20 -7.44 8.56
N VAL A 86 11.61 -6.21 8.83
CA VAL A 86 12.88 -5.65 8.35
C VAL A 86 13.59 -4.96 9.50
N PHE A 87 14.85 -5.30 9.75
CA PHE A 87 15.64 -4.59 10.76
C PHE A 87 16.06 -3.21 10.25
N LEU A 88 16.04 -2.22 11.13
CA LEU A 88 16.39 -0.84 10.78
C LEU A 88 17.84 -0.74 10.27
N LYS A 89 18.75 -1.57 10.79
CA LYS A 89 20.14 -1.66 10.30
C LYS A 89 20.26 -2.07 8.83
N ASP A 90 19.26 -2.78 8.30
CA ASP A 90 19.26 -3.28 6.92
C ASP A 90 18.62 -2.28 5.96
N VAL A 91 18.02 -1.20 6.47
CA VAL A 91 17.46 -0.10 5.68
C VAL A 91 18.60 0.83 5.26
N CYS A 92 18.73 1.03 3.95
CA CYS A 92 19.71 1.94 3.35
C CYS A 92 19.15 3.32 3.08
N GLU A 93 17.92 3.36 2.59
CA GLU A 93 17.33 4.54 2.00
C GLU A 93 15.85 4.58 2.37
N VAL A 94 15.38 5.78 2.71
CA VAL A 94 13.96 6.05 2.92
C VAL A 94 13.58 7.17 1.97
N ALA A 95 12.70 6.86 1.02
CA ALA A 95 12.19 7.81 0.04
C ALA A 95 10.67 7.94 0.17
N VAL A 96 10.12 9.09 -0.23
CA VAL A 96 8.68 9.29 -0.36
C VAL A 96 8.36 9.38 -1.83
N ASP A 97 7.63 8.40 -2.35
CA ASP A 97 7.34 8.31 -3.79
C ASP A 97 5.86 8.01 -4.06
N ASN A 98 5.37 8.35 -5.24
CA ASN A 98 3.99 8.27 -5.68
C ASN A 98 3.77 7.05 -6.59
N TYR A 99 4.24 5.87 -6.20
CA TYR A 99 4.19 4.63 -7.01
C TYR A 99 2.77 4.09 -7.32
N GLY A 100 1.71 4.77 -6.90
CA GLY A 100 0.32 4.36 -7.10
C GLY A 100 -0.11 4.15 -8.56
N ARG A 101 0.66 4.61 -9.56
CA ARG A 101 0.35 4.43 -10.99
C ARG A 101 0.93 3.17 -11.62
N VAL A 102 1.98 2.58 -11.06
CA VAL A 102 2.69 1.43 -11.69
C VAL A 102 1.94 0.11 -11.47
N ALA A 103 1.08 0.03 -10.47
CA ALA A 103 0.31 -1.18 -10.12
C ALA A 103 -1.16 -1.14 -10.58
N GLU A 104 -1.55 -0.24 -11.49
CA GLU A 104 -2.88 -0.31 -12.11
C GLU A 104 -2.98 -1.56 -12.98
N SER A 105 -4.05 -2.34 -12.81
CA SER A 105 -4.29 -3.53 -13.63
C SER A 105 -4.37 -3.13 -15.11
N TRP A 106 -3.98 -4.04 -16.01
CA TRP A 106 -4.05 -3.80 -17.46
C TRP A 106 -5.44 -3.31 -17.90
N LEU A 107 -6.50 -3.81 -17.27
CA LEU A 107 -7.89 -3.43 -17.52
C LEU A 107 -8.15 -1.95 -17.16
N GLN A 108 -7.60 -1.49 -16.03
CA GLN A 108 -7.69 -0.10 -15.61
C GLN A 108 -6.93 0.83 -16.56
N GLN A 109 -5.76 0.39 -17.04
CA GLN A 109 -4.98 1.11 -18.05
C GLN A 109 -5.74 1.22 -19.38
N LEU A 110 -6.38 0.13 -19.82
CA LEU A 110 -7.20 0.13 -21.03
C LEU A 110 -8.41 1.08 -20.91
N ILE A 111 -9.12 1.06 -19.78
CA ILE A 111 -10.23 1.98 -19.52
C ILE A 111 -9.75 3.43 -19.55
N ASN A 112 -8.62 3.73 -18.89
CA ASN A 112 -8.04 5.07 -18.90
C ASN A 112 -7.64 5.52 -20.31
N PHE A 113 -7.13 4.60 -21.14
CA PHE A 113 -6.80 4.87 -22.53
C PHE A 113 -8.06 5.17 -23.37
N LEU A 114 -9.10 4.34 -23.26
CA LEU A 114 -10.38 4.54 -23.96
C LEU A 114 -11.04 5.87 -23.56
N LEU A 115 -11.03 6.21 -22.28
CA LEU A 115 -11.57 7.49 -21.81
C LEU A 115 -10.74 8.68 -22.29
N MET A 116 -9.41 8.53 -22.35
CA MET A 116 -8.51 9.62 -22.72
C MET A 116 -8.52 9.92 -24.23
N PHE A 117 -8.64 8.89 -25.08
CA PHE A 117 -8.55 9.03 -26.53
C PHE A 117 -9.85 8.71 -27.27
N GLY A 118 -10.65 7.76 -26.77
CA GLY A 118 -11.90 7.34 -27.41
C GLY A 118 -13.03 8.35 -27.26
N CYS A 119 -13.27 8.87 -26.05
CA CYS A 119 -14.31 9.90 -25.82
C CYS A 119 -14.13 11.17 -26.68
N PRO A 120 -12.94 11.79 -26.79
CA PRO A 120 -12.78 12.98 -27.63
C PRO A 120 -12.84 12.64 -29.12
N ALA A 121 -12.30 11.50 -29.56
CA ALA A 121 -12.39 11.07 -30.95
C ALA A 121 -13.84 10.83 -31.39
N ALA A 122 -14.64 10.13 -30.56
CA ALA A 122 -16.06 9.91 -30.81
C ALA A 122 -16.87 11.21 -30.75
N GLY A 123 -16.57 12.08 -29.79
CA GLY A 123 -17.21 13.39 -29.67
C GLY A 123 -16.99 14.27 -30.91
N VAL A 124 -15.75 14.37 -31.38
CA VAL A 124 -15.40 15.12 -32.60
C VAL A 124 -16.03 14.47 -33.84
N ALA A 125 -15.99 13.14 -33.96
CA ALA A 125 -16.61 12.44 -35.09
C ALA A 125 -18.12 12.71 -35.20
N LEU A 126 -18.85 12.70 -34.07
CA LEU A 126 -20.28 13.02 -34.07
C LEU A 126 -20.56 14.48 -34.47
N LEU A 127 -19.72 15.43 -34.04
CA LEU A 127 -19.84 16.82 -34.46
C LEU A 127 -19.60 16.99 -35.97
N VAL A 128 -18.59 16.30 -36.52
CA VAL A 128 -18.29 16.33 -37.96
C VAL A 128 -19.42 15.68 -38.77
N ILE A 129 -19.95 14.54 -38.31
CA ILE A 129 -21.10 13.88 -38.96
C ILE A 129 -22.32 14.81 -38.94
N GLY A 130 -22.61 15.47 -37.81
CA GLY A 130 -23.70 16.44 -37.69
C GLY A 130 -23.52 17.68 -38.57
N MET A 131 -22.28 18.04 -38.93
CA MET A 131 -21.97 19.15 -39.84
C MET A 131 -22.10 18.74 -41.32
N LEU A 132 -21.81 17.48 -41.64
CA LEU A 132 -21.89 16.94 -43.01
C LEU A 132 -23.30 16.43 -43.36
N SER A 133 -24.14 16.14 -42.37
CA SER A 133 -25.53 15.75 -42.58
C SER A 133 -26.38 16.97 -42.99
N MET A 134 -27.06 16.89 -44.14
CA MET A 134 -27.96 17.93 -44.63
C MET A 134 -29.20 18.14 -43.75
N ASP A 135 -29.55 17.16 -42.93
CA ASP A 135 -30.51 17.31 -41.83
C ASP A 135 -29.76 17.71 -40.56
N VAL A 136 -30.15 18.86 -40.00
CA VAL A 136 -29.65 19.35 -38.70
C VAL A 136 -30.24 18.46 -37.60
N ASN A 137 -29.71 17.26 -37.45
CA ASN A 137 -30.17 16.33 -36.44
C ASN A 137 -29.50 16.68 -35.11
N GLY A 138 -30.21 17.42 -34.25
CA GLY A 138 -29.71 17.94 -32.98
C GLY A 138 -29.10 16.87 -32.05
N GLY A 139 -29.45 15.61 -32.25
CA GLY A 139 -28.86 14.47 -31.54
C GLY A 139 -27.35 14.32 -31.74
N TYR A 140 -26.82 14.60 -32.94
CA TYR A 140 -25.38 14.49 -33.21
C TYR A 140 -24.58 15.59 -32.49
N TYR A 141 -25.08 16.83 -32.51
CA TYR A 141 -24.47 17.95 -31.81
C TYR A 141 -24.55 17.79 -30.29
N ALA A 142 -25.72 17.40 -29.76
CA ALA A 142 -25.90 17.16 -28.34
C ALA A 142 -25.03 15.99 -27.84
N GLY A 143 -24.98 14.89 -28.59
CA GLY A 143 -24.15 13.73 -28.26
C GLY A 143 -22.64 14.03 -28.31
N GLY A 144 -22.18 14.72 -29.35
CA GLY A 144 -20.79 15.14 -29.48
C GLY A 144 -20.36 16.09 -28.36
N GLY A 145 -21.19 17.10 -28.07
CA GLY A 145 -20.96 18.04 -26.96
C GLY A 145 -20.92 17.36 -25.59
N ALA A 146 -21.84 16.43 -25.32
CA ALA A 146 -21.88 15.69 -24.07
C ALA A 146 -20.63 14.82 -23.84
N LEU A 147 -20.12 14.15 -24.88
CA LEU A 147 -18.89 13.34 -24.80
C LEU A 147 -17.65 14.21 -24.53
N LEU A 148 -17.56 15.39 -25.14
CA LEU A 148 -16.47 16.33 -24.89
C LEU A 148 -16.54 16.93 -23.47
N ALA A 149 -17.74 17.27 -22.99
CA ALA A 149 -17.94 17.74 -21.62
C ALA A 149 -17.56 16.67 -20.60
N PHE A 150 -17.97 15.42 -20.82
CA PHE A 150 -17.58 14.29 -20.00
C PHE A 150 -16.07 14.05 -20.01
N TRP A 151 -15.42 14.15 -21.17
CA TRP A 151 -13.96 14.06 -21.28
C TRP A 151 -13.24 15.18 -20.51
N ALA A 152 -13.72 16.42 -20.61
CA ALA A 152 -13.16 17.54 -19.85
C ALA A 152 -13.29 17.33 -18.34
N LEU A 153 -14.45 16.85 -17.86
CA LEU A 153 -14.65 16.50 -16.45
C LEU A 153 -13.73 15.35 -16.02
N TYR A 154 -13.53 14.34 -16.86
CA TYR A 154 -12.61 13.24 -16.61
C TYR A 154 -11.15 13.71 -16.52
N LEU A 155 -10.73 14.65 -17.37
CA LEU A 155 -9.41 15.27 -17.29
C LEU A 155 -9.22 16.05 -15.99
N ILE A 156 -10.19 16.89 -15.60
CA ILE A 156 -10.15 17.62 -14.33
C ILE A 156 -10.05 16.64 -13.17
N TYR A 157 -10.88 15.60 -13.15
CA TYR A 157 -10.82 14.56 -12.14
C TYR A 157 -9.43 13.89 -12.07
N ARG A 158 -8.85 13.55 -13.22
CA ARG A 158 -7.53 12.90 -13.30
C ARG A 158 -6.40 13.81 -12.84
N LEU A 159 -6.47 15.12 -13.14
CA LEU A 159 -5.49 16.12 -12.69
C LEU A 159 -5.61 16.39 -11.18
N CYS A 160 -6.84 16.45 -10.67
CA CYS A 160 -7.11 16.68 -9.26
C CYS A 160 -6.83 15.45 -8.38
N ARG A 161 -6.86 14.24 -8.95
CA ARG A 161 -6.52 13.00 -8.24
C ARG A 161 -5.02 12.92 -7.99
N ARG A 162 -4.58 13.52 -6.88
CA ARG A 162 -3.21 13.37 -6.39
C ARG A 162 -2.97 11.89 -6.01
N PRO A 163 -1.88 11.27 -6.48
CA PRO A 163 -1.49 9.94 -6.00
C PRO A 163 -1.29 9.99 -4.49
N VAL A 164 -1.66 8.91 -3.79
CA VAL A 164 -1.38 8.78 -2.37
C VAL A 164 0.12 8.49 -2.24
N PRO A 165 0.90 9.33 -1.53
CA PRO A 165 2.33 9.10 -1.39
C PRO A 165 2.59 7.86 -0.54
N GLU A 166 3.63 7.13 -0.93
CA GLU A 166 4.09 5.87 -0.35
C GLU A 166 5.48 6.09 0.27
N VAL A 167 5.73 5.53 1.44
CA VAL A 167 7.06 5.58 2.07
C VAL A 167 7.82 4.34 1.63
N VAL A 168 8.84 4.51 0.82
CA VAL A 168 9.66 3.45 0.23
C VAL A 168 10.91 3.25 1.07
N PHE A 169 11.15 2.01 1.45
CA PHE A 169 12.32 1.56 2.19
C PHE A 169 13.20 0.74 1.26
N GLY A 170 14.34 1.31 0.87
CA GLY A 170 15.42 0.61 0.20
C GLY A 170 16.23 -0.20 1.22
N THR A 171 16.49 -1.48 0.92
CA THR A 171 17.23 -2.38 1.81
C THR A 171 18.59 -2.75 1.22
N ARG A 172 19.60 -2.94 2.09
CA ARG A 172 20.95 -3.40 1.69
C ARG A 172 20.93 -4.83 1.15
N CYS A 173 20.08 -5.67 1.74
CA CYS A 173 20.06 -7.09 1.45
C CYS A 173 19.02 -7.40 0.36
N PRO A 174 19.43 -8.03 -0.75
CA PRO A 174 18.49 -8.39 -1.83
C PRO A 174 17.40 -9.35 -1.38
N GLN A 175 17.65 -10.14 -0.33
CA GLN A 175 16.66 -11.03 0.29
C GLN A 175 15.46 -10.26 0.90
N PHE A 176 15.70 -9.05 1.39
CA PHE A 176 14.63 -8.23 1.93
C PHE A 176 13.93 -7.42 0.85
N SER A 177 14.59 -7.10 -0.28
CA SER A 177 14.07 -6.25 -1.37
C SER A 177 13.49 -4.91 -0.93
N ALA A 178 13.41 -3.95 -1.84
CA ALA A 178 12.74 -2.68 -1.54
C ALA A 178 11.24 -2.92 -1.28
N PHE A 179 10.66 -2.20 -0.32
CA PHE A 179 9.22 -2.22 -0.09
C PHE A 179 8.67 -0.85 0.19
N ALA A 180 7.39 -0.67 -0.15
CA ALA A 180 6.65 0.55 0.12
C ALA A 180 5.59 0.30 1.19
N ILE A 181 5.59 1.15 2.22
CA ILE A 181 4.50 1.24 3.19
C ILE A 181 3.55 2.34 2.72
N ARG A 182 2.32 1.94 2.41
CA ARG A 182 1.24 2.87 2.06
C ARG A 182 0.40 3.17 3.30
N LEU A 183 0.46 4.40 3.77
CA LEU A 183 -0.38 4.94 4.85
C LEU A 183 -1.31 6.00 4.28
N ARG A 184 -2.63 5.87 4.49
CA ARG A 184 -3.60 6.83 3.95
C ARG A 184 -3.56 8.19 4.64
N LYS A 185 -3.37 8.23 5.95
CA LYS A 185 -3.32 9.46 6.75
C LYS A 185 -1.97 10.17 6.59
N LYS A 186 -2.00 11.48 6.35
CA LYS A 186 -0.79 12.31 6.24
C LYS A 186 0.00 12.35 7.54
N ALA A 187 -0.69 12.51 8.68
CA ALA A 187 -0.06 12.54 10.00
C ALA A 187 0.73 11.26 10.29
N ASP A 188 0.13 10.10 10.03
CA ASP A 188 0.77 8.80 10.24
C ASP A 188 2.01 8.62 9.35
N ARG A 189 1.97 9.10 8.10
CA ARG A 189 3.14 9.08 7.20
C ARG A 189 4.30 9.92 7.74
N ILE A 190 4.00 11.14 8.19
CA ILE A 190 5.01 12.06 8.73
C ILE A 190 5.61 11.47 10.00
N ARG A 191 4.77 11.00 10.93
CA ARG A 191 5.23 10.37 12.17
C ARG A 191 6.08 9.14 11.91
N LEU A 192 5.68 8.26 10.97
CA LEU A 192 6.50 7.11 10.60
C LEU A 192 7.88 7.55 10.06
N LEU A 193 7.90 8.57 9.20
CA LEU A 193 9.15 9.09 8.63
C LEU A 193 10.06 9.64 9.73
N GLU A 194 9.55 10.52 10.59
CA GLU A 194 10.28 11.16 11.69
C GLU A 194 10.87 10.13 12.64
N GLU A 195 10.07 9.15 13.07
CA GLU A 195 10.51 8.11 14.02
C GLU A 195 11.57 7.20 13.38
N VAL A 196 11.39 6.79 12.12
CA VAL A 196 12.41 5.98 11.43
C VAL A 196 13.70 6.77 11.26
N THR A 197 13.63 8.03 10.79
CA THR A 197 14.85 8.84 10.60
C THR A 197 15.58 9.08 11.91
N THR A 198 14.83 9.31 13.00
CA THR A 198 15.40 9.50 14.34
C THR A 198 16.05 8.22 14.88
N LEU A 199 15.46 7.05 14.61
CA LEU A 199 16.04 5.78 15.01
C LEU A 199 17.25 5.39 14.15
N MET A 200 17.23 5.70 12.85
CA MET A 200 18.39 5.48 11.98
C MET A 200 19.57 6.38 12.39
N SER A 201 19.32 7.65 12.72
CA SER A 201 20.39 8.57 13.15
C SER A 201 21.01 8.19 14.50
N LYS A 202 20.27 7.50 15.38
CA LYS A 202 20.77 7.01 16.67
C LYS A 202 21.54 5.68 16.57
N ASN A 203 21.35 4.94 15.48
CA ASN A 203 21.94 3.62 15.27
C ASN A 203 23.08 3.63 14.22
N GLN A 204 23.34 4.78 13.59
CA GLN A 204 24.55 5.07 12.81
C GLN A 204 25.67 5.56 13.73
#